data_AF-A0A968TMG9-F1
#
_entry.id   AF-A0A968TMG9-F1
#
_cell.length_a   1.000
_cell.length_b   1.000
_cell.length_c   1.000
_cell.angle_alpha   90.00
_cell.angle_beta   90.00
_cell.angle_gamma   90.00
#
_symmetry.space_group_name_H-M   'P 1'
#
loop_
_entity.id
_entity.type
_entity.pdbx_description
1 polymer ?
#
loop_
_entity_poly.entity_id
_entity_poly.type
_entity_poly.pdbx_seq_one_letter_code
_entity_poly.pdbx_strand_id
1 'polypeptide(L)' 'MPDPWKQGGTGLGLALVQKFVERLQGEIEVESDRGWTIFTVRLLTQFLGRGVRG' A
#
# COMPACT_ATOMS: atom_id res chain seq x y z
N MET A 1 -6.66 -22.63 16.69
CA MET A 1 -7.42 -21.99 15.60
C MET A 1 -7.27 -20.49 15.78
N PRO A 2 -6.75 -19.71 14.83
CA PRO A 2 -6.73 -18.26 14.98
C PRO A 2 -8.13 -17.71 14.75
N ASP A 3 -8.61 -16.89 15.69
CA ASP A 3 -9.91 -16.23 15.63
C ASP A 3 -9.97 -15.26 14.42
N PRO A 4 -10.94 -15.40 13.50
CA PRO A 4 -11.08 -14.51 12.34
C PRO A 4 -11.28 -13.04 12.73
N TRP A 5 -11.76 -12.81 13.95
CA TRP A 5 -12.14 -11.50 14.50
C TRP A 5 -10.99 -10.77 15.21
N LYS A 6 -9.79 -11.37 15.29
CA LYS A 6 -8.57 -10.69 15.77
C LYS A 6 -7.88 -9.86 14.71
N GLN A 7 -8.28 -9.99 13.45
CA GLN A 7 -7.89 -9.08 12.39
C GLN A 7 -8.93 -7.96 12.40
N GLY A 8 -8.69 -6.91 13.19
CA GLY A 8 -9.52 -5.71 13.18
C GLY A 8 -9.81 -5.32 11.73
N GLY A 9 -11.08 -5.20 11.37
CA GLY A 9 -11.50 -5.04 9.99
C GLY A 9 -10.70 -3.89 9.37
N THR A 10 -9.98 -4.18 8.28
CA THR A 10 -9.41 -3.16 7.42
C THR A 10 -10.60 -2.36 6.88
N GLY A 11 -11.05 -1.35 7.64
CA GLY A 11 -12.19 -0.52 7.27
C GLY A 11 -12.04 -0.11 5.80
N LEU A 12 -13.15 0.02 5.08
CA LEU A 12 -13.20 0.08 3.60
C LEU A 12 -12.06 0.86 2.93
N GLY A 13 -11.60 1.96 3.54
CA GLY A 13 -10.45 2.73 3.09
C GLY A 13 -9.15 1.93 2.89
N LEU A 14 -8.69 1.16 3.89
CA LEU A 14 -7.41 0.44 3.77
C LEU A 14 -7.52 -0.70 2.73
N ALA A 15 -8.67 -1.36 2.66
CA ALA A 15 -8.93 -2.38 1.64
C ALA A 15 -8.92 -1.81 0.21
N LEU A 16 -9.42 -0.57 0.03
CA LEU A 16 -9.35 0.11 -1.26
C LEU A 16 -7.93 0.52 -1.63
N VAL A 17 -7.16 1.04 -0.67
CA VAL A 17 -5.76 1.45 -0.90
C VAL A 17 -4.89 0.24 -1.25
N GLN A 18 -5.03 -0.89 -0.54
CA GLN A 18 -4.32 -2.13 -0.86
C GLN A 18 -4.55 -2.54 -2.31
N LYS A 19 -5.82 -2.63 -2.74
CA LYS A 19 -6.18 -2.97 -4.14
C LYS A 19 -5.61 -1.99 -5.16
N PHE A 20 -5.52 -0.70 -4.81
CA PHE A 20 -4.99 0.31 -5.70
C PHE A 20 -3.48 0.18 -5.88
N VAL A 21 -2.75 0.00 -4.78
CA VAL A 21 -1.30 -0.18 -4.77
C VAL A 21 -0.89 -1.48 -5.49
N GLU A 22 -1.65 -2.57 -5.29
CA GLU A 22 -1.47 -3.83 -6.03
C GLU A 22 -1.59 -3.65 -7.54
N ARG A 23 -2.56 -2.86 -8.02
CA ARG A 23 -2.74 -2.57 -9.45
C ARG A 23 -1.58 -1.78 -10.05
N LEU A 24 -0.88 -1.00 -9.22
CA LEU A 24 0.33 -0.28 -9.61
C LEU A 24 1.59 -1.15 -9.47
N GLN A 25 1.44 -2.45 -9.23
CA GLN A 25 2.53 -3.38 -8.94
C GLN A 25 3.41 -2.92 -7.77
N GLY A 26 2.80 -2.21 -6.82
CA GLY A 26 3.44 -1.74 -5.60
C GLY A 26 3.06 -2.56 -4.38
N GLU A 27 3.59 -2.15 -3.24
CA GLU A 27 3.35 -2.74 -1.93
C GLU A 27 2.93 -1.65 -0.93
N ILE A 28 2.05 -1.99 0.00
CA ILE A 28 1.70 -1.15 1.15
C ILE A 28 1.90 -1.92 2.46
N GLU A 29 2.58 -1.28 3.40
CA GLU A 29 2.82 -1.77 4.77
C GLU A 29 2.23 -0.79 5.77
N VAL A 30 1.68 -1.31 6.87
CA VAL A 30 1.07 -0.51 7.95
C VAL A 30 1.69 -0.94 9.27
N GLU A 31 2.30 0.01 9.94
CA GLU A 31 2.86 -0.16 11.28
C GLU A 31 2.13 0.77 12.24
N SER A 32 1.94 0.32 13.49
CA SER A 32 1.49 1.20 14.56
C SER A 32 2.41 1.04 15.75
N ASP A 33 3.04 2.15 16.16
CA ASP A 33 3.92 2.21 17.32
C ASP A 33 3.77 3.56 18.01
N ARG A 34 3.85 3.58 19.35
CA ARG A 34 3.85 4.79 20.21
C ARG A 34 2.73 5.81 19.89
N GLY A 35 1.53 5.34 19.56
CA GLY A 35 0.38 6.20 19.25
C GLY A 35 0.40 6.79 17.84
N TRP A 36 1.34 6.37 16.99
CA TRP A 36 1.39 6.70 15.58
C TRP A 36 0.95 5.50 14.74
N THR A 37 0.43 5.81 13.55
CA THR A 37 0.19 4.83 12.50
C THR A 37 0.94 5.30 11.27
N ILE A 38 1.87 4.47 10.81
CA ILE A 38 2.72 4.75 9.66
C ILE A 38 2.24 3.87 8.51
N PHE A 39 1.97 4.50 7.38
CA PHE A 39 1.65 3.83 6.13
C PHE A 39 2.83 4.00 5.18
N THR A 40 3.45 2.90 4.78
CA THR A 40 4.58 2.90 3.84
C THR A 40 4.11 2.33 2.51
N VAL A 41 4.17 3.13 1.44
CA VAL A 41 3.80 2.70 0.09
C VAL A 41 5.05 2.67 -0.80
N ARG A 42 5.33 1.52 -1.39
CA ARG A 42 6.44 1.30 -2.32
C ARG A 42 5.85 1.12 -3.72
N LEU A 43 6.15 2.04 -4.63
CA LEU A 43 5.69 1.98 -6.02
C LEU A 43 6.90 1.88 -6.96
N LEU A 44 6.74 1.14 -8.06
CA LEU A 44 7.73 1.16 -9.14
C LEU A 44 7.67 2.52 -9.85
N THR A 45 8.75 3.29 -9.78
CA THR A 45 8.86 4.54 -10.56
C THR A 45 9.18 4.20 -12.01
N GLN A 46 8.18 4.26 -12.89
CA GLN A 46 8.43 4.30 -14.34
C GLN A 46 8.87 5.71 -14.73
N PHE A 47 10.16 6.00 -14.62
CA PHE A 47 10.75 7.10 -15.40
C PHE A 47 10.91 6.62 -16.85
N LEU A 48 9.82 6.65 -17.61
CA LEU A 48 9.93 6.59 -19.06
C LEU A 48 10.50 7.93 -19.52
N GLY A 49 11.81 7.99 -19.70
CA GLY A 49 12.50 9.08 -20.39
C GLY A 49 11.89 9.24 -21.78
N ARG A 50 10.88 10.11 -21.88
CA ARG A 50 10.15 10.37 -23.12
C ARG A 50 11.06 11.20 -24.03
N GLY A 51 11.84 10.49 -24.85
CA GLY A 51 12.37 10.91 -26.14
C GLY A 51 13.16 12.22 -26.21
N VAL A 52 14.48 12.13 -26.06
CA VAL A 52 15.38 12.98 -26.85
C VAL A 52 15.55 12.27 -28.20
N ARG A 53 14.67 12.55 -29.15
CA ARG A 53 14.94 12.27 -30.57
C ARG A 53 15.36 13.60 -31.20
N GLY A 54 16.67 13.76 -31.36
CA GLY A 54 17.23 14.69 -32.34
C GLY A 54 17.15 14.10 -33.75
#